data_AF-A0A535JNV3-F1
#
_entry.id   AF-A0A535JNV3-F1
#
_cell.length_a   1.000
_cell.length_b   1.000
_cell.length_c   1.000
_cell.angle_alpha   90.00
_cell.angle_beta   90.00
_cell.angle_gamma   90.00
#
_symmetry.space_group_name_H-M   'P 1'
#
loop_
_entity.id
_entity.type
_entity.pdbx_description
1 polymer ?
#
loop_
_entity_poly.entity_id
_entity_poly.type
_entity_poly.pdbx_seq_one_letter_code
_entity_poly.pdbx_strand_id
1 'polypeptide(L)'
;MPLARGGAARRRQDGRHGRCLSASRARAQVRCRARPDSGRGDGVGSGRGASRLTDETSESILRRIESNVERRLRELRDRGELSGLPGEGQPLPADPDDHTGEAWASRHVLRTSGARPVWYDLRRDCTERRGRIVTRLRAHLLWLERRQALLEHLPAERIVPEVALTEQADARVRAELAQAIAELNAAVRHHNLVVTAASLHLPIASLDDLVVIARSGRV
;
A
#
# COMPACT_ATOMS: atom_id res chain seq x y z
N MET A 1 5.76 -61.00 -33.48
CA MET A 1 4.58 -61.32 -32.64
C MET A 1 5.09 -61.87 -31.31
N PRO A 2 4.60 -61.47 -30.12
CA PRO A 2 3.79 -60.30 -29.69
C PRO A 2 4.61 -59.36 -28.73
N LEU A 3 4.49 -58.03 -28.70
CA LEU A 3 3.43 -57.13 -28.21
C LEU A 3 2.87 -57.45 -26.80
N ALA A 4 3.20 -56.61 -25.82
CA ALA A 4 2.42 -56.45 -24.60
C ALA A 4 2.31 -54.96 -24.21
N ARG A 5 1.11 -54.42 -24.46
CA ARG A 5 0.59 -53.16 -23.92
C ARG A 5 0.32 -53.33 -22.41
N GLY A 6 0.49 -52.26 -21.64
CA GLY A 6 0.07 -52.22 -20.25
C GLY A 6 -0.19 -50.79 -19.79
N GLY A 7 -1.31 -50.20 -20.22
CA GLY A 7 -1.84 -48.99 -19.63
C GLY A 7 -2.60 -49.31 -18.34
N ALA A 8 -2.43 -48.47 -17.32
CA ALA A 8 -3.33 -48.40 -16.19
C ALA A 8 -3.38 -46.96 -15.65
N ALA A 9 -4.44 -46.26 -16.04
CA ALA A 9 -4.96 -45.14 -15.27
C ALA A 9 -5.53 -45.67 -13.94
N ARG A 10 -5.35 -44.93 -12.83
CA ARG A 10 -6.35 -44.82 -11.75
C ARG A 10 -5.98 -43.75 -10.72
N ARG A 11 -7.00 -42.92 -10.48
CA ARG A 11 -7.51 -42.44 -9.18
C ARG A 11 -6.78 -41.32 -8.45
N ARG A 12 -7.44 -40.16 -8.55
CA ARG A 12 -7.69 -39.19 -7.48
C ARG A 12 -7.80 -39.89 -6.11
N GLN A 13 -7.08 -39.37 -5.13
CA GLN A 13 -7.53 -39.37 -3.75
C GLN A 13 -7.38 -37.98 -3.15
N ASP A 14 -8.55 -37.44 -2.83
CA ASP A 14 -8.82 -36.42 -1.85
C ASP A 14 -8.15 -36.73 -0.51
N GLY A 15 -7.56 -35.71 0.11
CA GLY A 15 -7.09 -35.75 1.49
C GLY A 15 -7.04 -34.36 2.10
N ARG A 16 -8.20 -33.90 2.60
CA ARG A 16 -8.36 -32.70 3.44
C ARG A 16 -7.96 -33.00 4.89
N HIS A 17 -7.82 -31.91 5.65
CA HIS A 17 -7.54 -31.76 7.10
C HIS A 17 -6.05 -31.63 7.41
N GLY A 18 -5.56 -30.56 8.05
CA GLY A 18 -6.20 -29.40 8.65
C GLY A 18 -5.18 -28.77 9.61
N ARG A 19 -5.09 -27.44 9.63
CA ARG A 19 -4.80 -26.63 10.83
C ARG A 19 -4.94 -25.15 10.48
N CYS A 20 -6.01 -24.59 11.04
CA CYS A 20 -6.26 -23.17 11.21
C CYS A 20 -5.42 -22.60 12.37
N LEU A 21 -5.64 -21.30 12.62
CA LEU A 21 -5.08 -20.36 13.61
C LEU A 21 -4.00 -19.46 12.96
N SER A 22 -4.14 -18.15 12.83
CA SER A 22 -5.12 -17.20 13.35
C SER A 22 -4.99 -15.87 12.58
N ALA A 23 -6.03 -15.46 11.86
CA ALA A 23 -6.12 -14.13 11.24
C ALA A 23 -6.96 -13.21 12.14
N SER A 24 -6.28 -12.42 12.96
CA SER A 24 -6.91 -11.38 13.78
C SER A 24 -6.76 -10.03 13.08
N ARG A 25 -7.85 -9.57 12.45
CA ARG A 25 -8.38 -8.19 12.50
C ARG A 25 -9.44 -7.99 11.42
N ALA A 26 -10.66 -8.39 11.78
CA ALA A 26 -11.87 -7.99 11.10
C ALA A 26 -12.05 -6.46 11.21
N ARG A 27 -12.09 -5.77 10.08
CA ARG A 27 -12.70 -4.44 10.00
C ARG A 27 -14.21 -4.64 9.90
N ALA A 28 -14.96 -4.00 10.80
CA ALA A 28 -16.41 -3.98 10.79
C ALA A 28 -16.91 -3.36 9.47
N GLN A 29 -17.44 -4.18 8.57
CA GLN A 29 -18.23 -3.70 7.45
C GLN A 29 -19.62 -3.32 7.97
N VAL A 30 -19.89 -2.01 7.98
CA VAL A 30 -21.21 -1.47 8.23
C VAL A 30 -22.12 -1.91 7.09
N ARG A 31 -23.02 -2.85 7.37
CA ARG A 31 -24.10 -3.25 6.47
C ARG A 31 -25.15 -2.14 6.44
N CYS A 32 -25.17 -1.34 5.38
CA CYS A 32 -26.30 -0.47 5.08
C CYS A 32 -27.53 -1.35 4.75
N ARG A 33 -28.54 -1.34 5.63
CA ARG A 33 -29.85 -1.93 5.35
C ARG A 33 -30.55 -1.12 4.26
N ALA A 34 -31.11 -1.82 3.28
CA ALA A 34 -32.03 -1.26 2.29
C ALA A 34 -33.28 -0.70 2.99
N ARG A 35 -33.67 0.53 2.63
CA ARG A 35 -34.97 1.11 3.02
C ARG A 35 -36.06 0.62 2.07
N PRO A 36 -37.28 0.34 2.57
CA PRO A 36 -38.39 -0.02 1.71
C PRO A 36 -38.98 1.20 1.01
N ASP A 37 -39.37 0.96 -0.24
CA ASP A 37 -40.19 1.80 -1.10
C ASP A 37 -41.56 2.07 -0.46
N SER A 38 -41.96 3.33 -0.40
CA SER A 38 -43.36 3.70 -0.15
C SER A 38 -43.76 4.89 -1.04
N GLY A 39 -44.43 4.56 -2.14
CA GLY A 39 -45.77 5.07 -2.42
C GLY A 39 -45.94 6.54 -2.79
N ARG A 40 -46.15 6.76 -4.10
CA ARG A 40 -47.10 7.68 -4.75
C ARG A 40 -47.87 8.65 -3.84
N GLY A 41 -47.75 9.93 -4.17
CA GLY A 41 -48.75 10.97 -3.90
C GLY A 41 -48.63 12.07 -4.95
N ASP A 42 -49.53 12.04 -5.93
CA ASP A 42 -49.76 13.15 -6.87
C ASP A 42 -50.31 14.37 -6.11
N GLY A 43 -49.75 15.54 -6.39
CA GLY A 43 -50.18 16.80 -5.79
C GLY A 43 -49.62 17.99 -6.55
N VAL A 44 -50.33 18.39 -7.61
CA VAL A 44 -50.12 19.64 -8.34
C VAL A 44 -50.39 20.82 -7.41
N GLY A 45 -49.39 21.70 -7.24
CA GLY A 45 -49.50 22.93 -6.47
C GLY A 45 -48.55 23.98 -7.01
N SER A 46 -49.05 24.78 -7.95
CA SER A 46 -48.39 25.99 -8.46
C SER A 46 -48.28 27.02 -7.33
N GLY A 47 -47.06 27.48 -7.05
CA GLY A 47 -46.79 28.49 -6.04
C GLY A 47 -45.45 29.16 -6.28
N ARG A 48 -45.51 30.36 -6.87
CA ARG A 48 -44.38 31.29 -7.00
C ARG A 48 -43.83 31.60 -5.61
N GLY A 49 -42.56 31.34 -5.41
CA GLY A 49 -41.84 31.72 -4.20
C GLY A 49 -40.36 31.66 -4.48
N ALA A 50 -39.82 32.77 -4.96
CA ALA A 50 -38.38 33.02 -4.95
C ALA A 50 -37.90 32.88 -3.50
N SER A 51 -37.40 31.71 -3.15
CA SER A 51 -36.68 31.52 -1.91
C SER A 51 -35.37 32.27 -2.10
N ARG A 52 -35.32 33.46 -1.52
CA ARG A 52 -34.09 34.16 -1.15
C ARG A 52 -33.10 33.09 -0.68
N LEU A 53 -32.10 32.82 -1.51
CA LEU A 53 -30.88 32.17 -1.07
C LEU A 53 -30.30 33.11 -0.02
N THR A 54 -30.64 32.86 1.24
CA THR A 54 -29.90 33.43 2.36
C THR A 54 -28.48 32.97 2.16
N ASP A 55 -27.62 33.96 1.98
CA ASP A 55 -26.20 33.87 2.22
C ASP A 55 -26.02 33.41 3.69
N GLU A 56 -26.22 32.11 3.93
CA GLU A 56 -25.79 31.45 5.16
C GLU A 56 -24.26 31.46 5.08
N THR A 57 -23.67 32.58 5.52
CA THR A 57 -22.24 32.71 5.67
C THR A 57 -21.73 31.51 6.48
N SER A 58 -20.55 30.99 6.13
CA SER A 58 -19.94 29.84 6.81
C SER A 58 -19.95 29.96 8.35
N GLU A 59 -19.91 31.19 8.87
CA GLU A 59 -20.07 31.49 10.29
C GLU A 59 -21.42 31.07 10.89
N SER A 60 -22.54 31.25 10.17
CA SER A 60 -23.88 30.85 10.62
C SER A 60 -24.02 29.33 10.74
N ILE A 61 -23.44 28.59 9.80
CA ILE A 61 -23.39 27.13 9.80
C ILE A 61 -22.53 26.63 10.97
N LEU A 62 -21.36 27.24 11.19
CA LEU A 62 -20.47 26.89 12.29
C LEU A 62 -21.13 27.10 13.66
N ARG A 63 -21.79 28.26 13.89
CA ARG A 63 -22.50 28.53 15.15
C ARG A 63 -23.63 27.54 15.42
N ARG A 64 -24.33 27.09 14.37
CA ARG A 64 -25.39 26.09 14.48
C ARG A 64 -24.84 24.71 14.85
N ILE A 65 -23.69 24.33 14.26
CA ILE A 65 -23.00 23.09 14.61
C ILE A 65 -22.53 23.13 16.06
N GLU A 66 -21.87 24.23 16.46
CA GLU A 66 -21.39 24.45 17.83
C GLU A 66 -22.53 24.33 18.86
N SER A 67 -23.63 25.05 18.64
CA SER A 67 -24.81 25.01 19.52
C SER A 67 -25.41 23.59 19.64
N ASN A 68 -25.37 22.82 18.55
CA ASN A 68 -25.87 21.45 18.54
C ASN A 68 -24.94 20.50 19.29
N VAL A 69 -23.62 20.65 19.09
CA VAL A 69 -22.59 19.89 19.81
C VAL A 69 -22.65 20.17 21.31
N GLU A 70 -22.76 21.43 21.72
CA GLU A 70 -22.87 21.81 23.14
C GLU A 70 -24.12 21.23 23.81
N ARG A 71 -25.26 21.31 23.13
CA ARG A 71 -26.52 20.72 23.63
C ARG A 71 -26.37 19.22 23.78
N ARG A 72 -25.75 18.54 22.82
CA ARG A 72 -25.51 17.11 22.87
C ARG A 72 -24.55 16.72 24.01
N LEU A 73 -23.49 17.50 24.21
CA LEU A 73 -22.56 17.31 25.33
C LEU A 73 -23.26 17.47 26.68
N ARG A 74 -24.15 18.45 26.82
CA ARG A 74 -24.98 18.62 28.03
C ARG A 74 -25.85 17.39 28.29
N GLU A 75 -26.59 16.91 27.29
CA GLU A 75 -27.42 15.71 27.42
C GLU A 75 -26.62 14.47 27.85
N LEU A 76 -25.42 14.28 27.28
CA LEU A 76 -24.54 13.15 27.62
C LEU A 76 -23.96 13.28 29.04
N ARG A 77 -23.61 14.49 29.45
CA ARG A 77 -23.16 14.78 30.82
C ARG A 77 -24.27 14.49 31.83
N ASP A 78 -25.49 14.94 31.56
CA ASP A 78 -26.63 14.80 32.46
C ASP A 78 -27.05 13.33 32.62
N ARG A 79 -26.78 12.49 31.62
CA ARG A 79 -26.98 11.03 31.68
C ARG A 79 -25.85 10.27 32.36
N GLY A 80 -24.79 10.95 32.77
CA GLY A 80 -23.59 10.31 33.31
C GLY A 80 -22.84 9.46 32.28
N GLU A 81 -23.10 9.60 30.98
CA GLU A 81 -22.39 8.85 29.93
C GLU A 81 -20.95 9.38 29.72
N LEU A 82 -20.65 10.56 30.28
CA LEU A 82 -19.32 11.17 30.25
C LEU A 82 -18.50 10.90 31.53
N SER A 83 -19.03 10.15 32.50
CA SER A 83 -18.29 9.69 33.68
C SER A 83 -17.86 8.22 33.56
N GLY A 84 -16.81 7.85 34.27
CA GLY A 84 -16.13 6.55 34.19
C GLY A 84 -15.28 6.36 32.93
N LEU A 85 -14.93 7.45 32.21
CA LEU A 85 -14.12 7.34 31.01
C LEU A 85 -12.67 6.93 31.35
N PRO A 86 -12.03 6.11 30.50
CA PRO A 86 -10.64 5.75 30.71
C PRO A 86 -9.75 7.00 30.69
N GLY A 87 -9.11 7.31 31.83
CA GLY A 87 -8.30 8.51 32.02
C GLY A 87 -9.05 9.71 32.64
N GLU A 88 -10.29 9.53 33.10
CA GLU A 88 -11.02 10.59 33.81
C GLU A 88 -10.27 11.05 35.06
N GLY A 89 -10.14 12.37 35.22
CA GLY A 89 -9.41 13.01 36.32
C GLY A 89 -7.88 12.84 36.25
N GLN A 90 -7.36 12.07 35.29
CA GLN A 90 -5.92 11.96 35.07
C GLN A 90 -5.44 13.13 34.21
N PRO A 91 -4.24 13.67 34.49
CA PRO A 91 -3.61 14.62 33.58
C PRO A 91 -3.45 13.96 32.20
N LEU A 92 -3.68 14.74 31.15
CA LEU A 92 -3.41 14.30 29.79
C LEU A 92 -1.95 13.81 29.70
N PRO A 93 -1.65 12.74 28.95
CA PRO A 93 -0.28 12.34 28.70
C PRO A 93 0.51 13.53 28.18
N ALA A 94 1.70 13.76 28.77
CA ALA A 94 2.56 14.85 28.33
C ALA A 94 2.82 14.72 26.82
N ASP A 95 2.45 15.74 26.05
CA ASP A 95 2.76 15.77 24.62
C ASP A 95 4.30 15.89 24.51
N PRO A 96 4.96 15.02 23.73
CA PRO A 96 6.41 15.13 23.53
C PRO A 96 6.83 16.50 23.03
N ASP A 97 5.95 17.27 22.37
CA ASP A 97 6.22 18.61 21.86
C ASP A 97 5.71 19.75 22.79
N ASP A 98 5.27 19.50 24.02
CA ASP A 98 4.71 20.54 24.93
C ASP A 98 5.75 21.64 25.26
N HIS A 99 7.03 21.26 25.28
CA HIS A 99 8.15 22.18 25.50
C HIS A 99 8.45 23.13 24.31
N THR A 100 7.77 22.96 23.16
CA THR A 100 8.11 23.65 21.91
C THR A 100 7.35 24.96 21.66
N GLY A 101 6.46 25.40 22.56
CA GLY A 101 5.75 26.68 22.42
C GLY A 101 4.95 26.79 21.12
N GLU A 102 5.07 27.88 20.34
CA GLU A 102 4.37 28.01 19.05
C GLU A 102 4.76 26.94 18.01
N ALA A 103 5.97 26.36 18.12
CA ALA A 103 6.36 25.26 17.25
C ALA A 103 5.56 23.98 17.54
N TRP A 104 4.96 23.83 18.74
CA TRP A 104 4.01 22.76 19.04
C TRP A 104 2.82 22.83 18.10
N ALA A 105 2.19 24.01 17.95
CA ALA A 105 1.01 24.15 17.10
C ALA A 105 1.33 23.78 15.65
N SER A 106 2.49 24.20 15.15
CA SER A 106 2.97 23.86 13.81
C SER A 106 3.19 22.36 13.63
N ARG A 107 3.87 21.71 14.58
CA ARG A 107 4.12 20.26 14.57
C ARG A 107 2.85 19.44 14.74
N HIS A 108 1.97 19.88 15.62
CA HIS A 108 0.68 19.27 15.89
C HIS A 108 -0.21 19.32 14.64
N VAL A 109 -0.28 20.46 13.95
CA VAL A 109 -1.00 20.61 12.68
C VAL A 109 -0.39 19.72 11.59
N LEU A 110 0.94 19.69 11.44
CA LEU A 110 1.59 18.80 10.48
C LEU A 110 1.29 17.31 10.78
N ARG A 111 1.29 16.92 12.05
CA ARG A 111 1.00 15.56 12.51
C ARG A 111 -0.47 15.17 12.32
N THR A 112 -1.41 16.07 12.61
CA THR A 112 -2.86 15.80 12.56
C THR A 112 -3.48 15.99 11.18
N SER A 113 -2.92 16.86 10.33
CA SER A 113 -3.44 17.12 8.97
C SER A 113 -3.29 15.93 8.01
N GLY A 114 -2.47 14.94 8.36
CA GLY A 114 -2.13 13.84 7.44
C GLY A 114 -1.34 14.31 6.21
N ALA A 115 -0.87 15.56 6.20
CA ALA A 115 -0.09 16.13 5.12
C ALA A 115 1.24 15.40 5.01
N ARG A 116 1.52 14.87 3.82
CA ARG A 116 2.78 14.18 3.52
C ARG A 116 3.72 15.16 2.82
N PRO A 117 4.99 15.23 3.21
CA PRO A 117 5.98 15.97 2.44
C PRO A 117 6.03 15.45 1.00
N VAL A 118 6.22 16.33 0.02
CA VAL A 118 6.25 15.98 -1.41
C VAL A 118 7.26 14.86 -1.72
N TRP A 119 8.40 14.84 -1.02
CA TRP A 119 9.42 13.82 -1.19
C TRP A 119 9.01 12.42 -0.69
N TYR A 120 7.98 12.31 0.15
CA TYR A 120 7.54 11.03 0.71
C TYR A 120 7.11 10.05 -0.38
N ASP A 121 6.29 10.51 -1.33
CA ASP A 121 5.81 9.67 -2.42
C ASP A 121 6.96 9.28 -3.34
N LEU A 122 7.89 10.20 -3.63
CA LEU A 122 9.11 9.89 -4.38
C LEU A 122 9.97 8.81 -3.71
N ARG A 123 10.10 8.85 -2.37
CA ARG A 123 10.83 7.85 -1.61
C ARG A 123 10.14 6.48 -1.65
N ARG A 124 8.81 6.46 -1.52
CA ARG A 124 8.01 5.24 -1.67
C ARG A 124 8.21 4.65 -3.06
N ASP A 125 8.09 5.46 -4.11
CA ASP A 125 8.22 5.03 -5.49
C ASP A 125 9.63 4.48 -5.79
N CYS A 126 10.69 5.11 -5.26
CA CYS A 126 12.06 4.59 -5.36
C CYS A 126 12.19 3.21 -4.69
N THR A 127 11.57 3.05 -3.51
CA THR A 127 11.59 1.79 -2.75
C THR A 127 10.87 0.68 -3.52
N GLU A 128 9.69 0.96 -4.06
CA GLU A 128 8.94 0.00 -4.87
C GLU A 128 9.66 -0.39 -6.15
N ARG A 129 10.25 0.57 -6.87
CA ARG A 129 11.06 0.30 -8.07
C ARG A 129 12.26 -0.59 -7.74
N ARG A 130 12.98 -0.29 -6.65
CA ARG A 130 14.08 -1.13 -6.15
C ARG A 130 13.60 -2.56 -5.87
N GLY A 131 12.48 -2.72 -5.18
CA GLY A 131 11.90 -4.04 -4.90
C GLY A 131 11.53 -4.83 -6.15
N ARG A 132 10.97 -4.17 -7.18
CA ARG A 132 10.68 -4.79 -8.49
C ARG A 132 11.95 -5.27 -9.19
N ILE A 133 13.00 -4.45 -9.21
CA ILE A 133 14.29 -4.81 -9.82
C ILE A 133 14.91 -6.02 -9.10
N VAL A 134 14.95 -5.99 -7.77
CA VAL A 134 15.47 -7.11 -6.96
C VAL A 134 14.68 -8.39 -7.23
N THR A 135 13.36 -8.32 -7.30
CA THR A 135 12.50 -9.48 -7.60
C THR A 135 12.78 -10.05 -8.99
N ARG A 136 12.92 -9.18 -10.00
CA ARG A 136 13.27 -9.60 -11.37
C ARG A 136 14.66 -10.23 -11.43
N LEU A 137 15.63 -9.65 -10.71
CA LEU A 137 17.00 -10.15 -10.64
C LEU A 137 17.06 -11.53 -9.97
N ARG A 138 16.31 -11.74 -8.88
CA ARG A 138 16.17 -13.07 -8.26
C ARG A 138 15.63 -14.10 -9.24
N ALA A 139 14.53 -13.77 -9.94
CA ALA A 139 13.95 -14.66 -10.94
C ALA A 139 14.93 -14.97 -12.07
N HIS A 140 15.73 -13.98 -12.49
CA HIS A 140 16.75 -14.15 -13.53
C HIS A 140 17.89 -15.06 -13.10
N LEU A 141 18.43 -14.87 -11.89
CA LEU A 141 19.48 -15.73 -11.33
C LEU A 141 19.01 -17.18 -11.20
N LEU A 142 17.79 -17.41 -10.71
CA LEU A 142 17.19 -18.74 -10.65
C LEU A 142 16.97 -19.36 -12.05
N TRP A 143 16.61 -18.55 -13.04
CA TRP A 143 16.49 -19.01 -14.42
C TRP A 143 17.86 -19.43 -14.98
N LEU A 144 18.92 -18.65 -14.75
CA LEU A 144 20.29 -18.99 -15.16
C LEU A 144 20.77 -20.30 -14.52
N GLU A 145 20.56 -20.47 -13.21
CA GLU A 145 20.91 -21.71 -12.50
C GLU A 145 20.21 -22.94 -13.11
N ARG A 146 18.90 -22.84 -13.33
CA ARG A 146 18.12 -23.93 -13.96
C ARG A 146 18.56 -24.19 -15.39
N ARG A 147 18.90 -23.13 -16.13
CA ARG A 147 19.32 -23.25 -17.52
C ARG A 147 20.69 -23.89 -17.63
N GLN A 148 21.61 -23.53 -16.75
CA GLN A 148 22.92 -24.17 -16.64
C GLN A 148 22.79 -25.67 -16.36
N ALA A 149 21.97 -26.04 -15.37
CA ALA A 149 21.72 -27.45 -15.07
C ALA A 149 21.12 -28.21 -16.27
N LEU A 150 20.27 -27.58 -17.08
CA LEU A 150 19.75 -28.20 -18.30
C LEU A 150 20.84 -28.41 -19.34
N LEU A 151 21.70 -27.41 -19.58
CA LEU A 151 22.77 -27.48 -20.58
C LEU A 151 23.78 -28.59 -20.28
N GLU A 152 24.05 -28.86 -18.99
CA GLU A 152 24.94 -29.95 -18.55
C GLU A 152 24.46 -31.35 -18.95
N HIS A 153 23.17 -31.54 -19.19
CA HIS A 153 22.58 -32.84 -19.53
C HIS A 153 22.21 -32.96 -21.02
N LEU A 154 22.50 -31.95 -21.83
CA LEU A 154 22.18 -31.97 -23.25
C LEU A 154 23.21 -32.79 -24.06
N PRO A 155 22.76 -33.46 -25.13
CA PRO A 155 23.67 -34.09 -26.08
C PRO A 155 24.46 -33.01 -26.84
N ALA A 156 25.72 -33.34 -27.19
CA ALA A 156 26.70 -32.38 -27.69
C ALA A 156 26.22 -31.58 -28.92
N GLU A 157 25.43 -32.19 -29.78
CA GLU A 157 24.90 -31.59 -31.01
C GLU A 157 23.96 -30.40 -30.72
N ARG A 158 23.35 -30.38 -29.53
CA ARG A 158 22.39 -29.35 -29.13
C ARG A 158 22.98 -28.27 -28.23
N ILE A 159 24.17 -28.46 -27.68
CA ILE A 159 24.75 -27.52 -26.70
C ILE A 159 24.96 -26.14 -27.32
N VAL A 160 25.64 -26.06 -28.46
CA VAL A 160 25.98 -24.78 -29.11
C VAL A 160 24.74 -23.92 -29.42
N PRO A 161 23.70 -24.41 -30.13
CA PRO A 161 22.52 -23.58 -30.40
C PRO A 161 21.75 -23.21 -29.13
N GLU A 162 21.67 -24.10 -28.14
CA GLU A 162 20.95 -23.83 -26.88
C GLU A 162 21.69 -22.82 -25.99
N VAL A 163 23.03 -22.81 -26.02
CA VAL A 163 23.86 -21.77 -25.39
C VAL A 163 23.62 -20.42 -26.04
N ALA A 164 23.66 -20.32 -27.37
CA ALA A 164 23.43 -19.07 -28.08
C ALA A 164 22.04 -18.46 -27.77
N LEU A 165 20.99 -19.30 -27.72
CA LEU A 165 19.64 -18.87 -27.30
C LEU A 165 19.61 -18.37 -25.85
N THR A 166 20.39 -19.00 -24.97
CA THR A 166 20.50 -18.61 -23.57
C THR A 166 21.20 -17.25 -23.43
N GLU A 167 22.32 -17.06 -24.13
CA GLU A 167 23.06 -15.80 -24.14
C GLU A 167 22.21 -14.65 -24.69
N GLN A 168 21.45 -14.89 -25.76
CA GLN A 168 20.53 -13.89 -26.32
C GLN A 168 19.44 -13.51 -25.31
N ALA A 169 18.85 -14.50 -24.63
CA ALA A 169 17.85 -14.25 -23.60
C ALA A 169 18.45 -13.51 -22.38
N ASP A 170 19.65 -13.89 -21.93
CA ASP A 170 20.37 -13.22 -20.85
C ASP A 170 20.67 -11.76 -21.20
N ALA A 171 21.22 -11.50 -22.40
CA ALA A 171 21.53 -10.16 -22.87
C ALA A 171 20.30 -9.26 -22.86
N ARG A 172 19.13 -9.78 -23.27
CA ARG A 172 17.86 -9.04 -23.24
C ARG A 172 17.46 -8.68 -21.81
N VAL A 173 17.49 -9.64 -20.88
CA VAL A 173 17.12 -9.37 -19.48
C VAL A 173 18.11 -8.39 -18.83
N ARG A 174 19.41 -8.51 -19.13
CA ARG A 174 20.43 -7.58 -18.64
C ARG A 174 20.21 -6.15 -19.15
N ALA A 175 19.82 -5.99 -20.42
CA ALA A 175 19.46 -4.68 -20.98
C ALA A 175 18.22 -4.09 -20.28
N GLU A 176 17.17 -4.90 -20.08
CA GLU A 176 15.97 -4.48 -19.35
C GLU A 176 16.29 -4.04 -17.90
N LEU A 177 17.15 -4.79 -17.20
CA LEU A 177 17.59 -4.47 -15.84
C LEU A 177 18.45 -3.20 -15.81
N ALA A 178 19.37 -3.03 -16.75
CA ALA A 178 20.21 -1.84 -16.85
C ALA A 178 19.35 -0.57 -17.04
N GLN A 179 18.35 -0.64 -17.92
CA GLN A 179 17.38 0.43 -18.12
C GLN A 179 16.60 0.75 -16.84
N ALA A 180 16.07 -0.28 -16.16
CA ALA A 180 15.32 -0.08 -14.92
C ALA A 180 16.19 0.53 -13.79
N ILE A 181 17.46 0.15 -13.71
CA ILE A 181 18.42 0.75 -12.76
C ILE A 181 18.69 2.22 -13.11
N ALA A 182 18.85 2.55 -14.39
CA ALA A 182 19.03 3.93 -14.83
C ALA A 182 17.82 4.81 -14.47
N GLU A 183 16.60 4.30 -14.65
CA GLU A 183 15.36 4.98 -14.27
C GLU A 183 15.20 5.14 -12.76
N LEU A 184 15.55 4.11 -11.97
CA LEU A 184 15.61 4.21 -10.51
C LEU A 184 16.60 5.31 -10.08
N ASN A 185 17.79 5.32 -10.67
CA ASN A 185 18.83 6.29 -10.33
C ASN A 185 18.44 7.72 -10.73
N ALA A 186 17.68 7.90 -11.81
CA ALA A 186 17.08 9.19 -12.15
C ALA A 186 16.08 9.66 -11.09
N ALA A 187 15.20 8.76 -10.62
CA ALA A 187 14.24 9.07 -9.55
C ALA A 187 14.94 9.38 -8.21
N VAL A 188 15.99 8.65 -7.87
CA VAL A 188 16.83 8.91 -6.68
C VAL A 188 17.48 10.29 -6.76
N ARG A 189 18.05 10.66 -7.92
CA ARG A 189 18.61 12.01 -8.11
C ARG A 189 17.53 13.08 -7.96
N HIS A 190 16.35 12.88 -8.55
CA HIS A 190 15.24 13.81 -8.39
C HIS A 190 14.81 13.96 -6.92
N HIS A 191 14.67 12.85 -6.18
CA HIS A 191 14.41 12.88 -4.75
C HIS A 191 15.47 13.68 -3.98
N ASN A 192 16.75 13.43 -4.24
CA ASN A 192 17.85 14.11 -3.56
C ASN A 192 17.94 15.61 -3.90
N LEU A 193 17.37 16.04 -5.03
CA LEU A 193 17.22 17.47 -5.37
C LEU A 193 16.07 18.13 -4.61
N VAL A 194 14.95 17.41 -4.40
CA VAL A 194 13.78 17.91 -3.64
C VAL A 194 14.08 17.98 -2.13
N VAL A 195 14.91 17.05 -1.64
CA VAL A 195 15.25 16.96 -0.22
C VAL A 195 16.55 17.71 0.07
N THR A 196 16.44 18.83 0.80
CA THR A 196 17.61 19.65 1.18
C THR A 196 18.45 19.03 2.30
N ALA A 197 17.87 18.17 3.13
CA ALA A 197 18.57 17.48 4.21
C ALA A 197 19.34 16.27 3.69
N ALA A 198 20.68 16.33 3.71
CA ALA A 198 21.55 15.26 3.23
C ALA A 198 21.34 13.92 3.98
N SER A 199 20.92 13.95 5.25
CA SER A 199 20.60 12.76 6.04
C SER A 199 19.42 11.94 5.51
N LEU A 200 18.59 12.55 4.66
CA LEU A 200 17.43 11.92 4.04
C LEU A 200 17.70 11.48 2.60
N HIS A 201 18.89 11.77 2.05
CA HIS A 201 19.25 11.38 0.69
C HIS A 201 19.28 9.86 0.51
N LEU A 202 18.86 9.41 -0.66
CA LEU A 202 18.88 8.01 -1.04
C LEU A 202 20.18 7.68 -1.80
N PRO A 203 20.80 6.52 -1.55
CA PRO A 203 21.97 6.09 -2.29
C PRO A 203 21.58 5.66 -3.71
N ILE A 204 22.45 5.99 -4.67
CA ILE A 204 22.38 5.47 -6.05
C ILE A 204 22.52 3.95 -6.00
N ALA A 205 21.73 3.24 -6.79
CA ALA A 205 21.80 1.80 -6.90
C ALA A 205 22.81 1.37 -7.96
N SER A 206 23.72 0.46 -7.60
CA SER A 206 24.56 -0.27 -8.55
C SER A 206 23.97 -1.66 -8.82
N LEU A 207 24.36 -2.28 -9.94
CA LEU A 207 23.95 -3.66 -10.22
C LEU A 207 24.48 -4.63 -9.16
N ASP A 208 25.73 -4.46 -8.74
CA ASP A 208 26.40 -5.36 -7.80
C ASP A 208 25.71 -5.35 -6.43
N ASP A 209 25.36 -4.17 -5.90
CA ASP A 209 24.62 -4.06 -4.64
C ASP A 209 23.27 -4.78 -4.72
N LEU A 210 22.57 -4.63 -5.84
CA LEU A 210 21.27 -5.27 -6.05
C LEU A 210 21.41 -6.79 -6.19
N VAL A 211 22.51 -7.30 -6.78
CA VAL A 211 22.81 -8.74 -6.83
C VAL A 211 23.03 -9.28 -5.42
N VAL A 212 23.76 -8.56 -4.56
CA VAL A 212 23.97 -8.94 -3.15
C VAL A 212 22.64 -9.00 -2.40
N ILE A 213 21.77 -8.01 -2.59
CA ILE A 213 20.42 -7.99 -2.00
C ILE A 213 19.54 -9.13 -2.55
N ALA A 214 19.62 -9.40 -3.85
CA ALA A 214 18.89 -10.49 -4.49
C ALA A 214 19.28 -11.85 -3.89
N ARG A 215 20.58 -12.10 -3.73
CA ARG A 215 21.12 -13.35 -3.17
C ARG A 215 20.89 -13.52 -1.67
N SER A 216 20.95 -12.42 -0.90
CA SER A 216 20.80 -12.46 0.56
C SER A 216 19.36 -12.58 1.05
N GLY A 217 18.36 -12.53 0.17
CA GLY A 217 16.95 -12.65 0.53
C GLY A 217 16.36 -11.45 1.31
N ARG A 218 17.19 -10.47 1.68
CA ARG A 218 16.74 -9.22 2.33
C ARG A 218 16.10 -8.30 1.28
N VAL A 219 15.01 -7.64 1.63
CA VAL A 219 14.39 -6.57 0.83
C VAL A 219 14.25 -5.36 1.73
#